data_AF-A0A9D5JKJ9-F1
#
_entry.id   AF-A0A9D5JKJ9-F1
#
_cell.length_a   1.000
_cell.length_b   1.000
_cell.length_c   1.000
_cell.angle_alpha   90.00
_cell.angle_beta   90.00
_cell.angle_gamma   90.00
#
_symmetry.space_group_name_H-M   'P 1'
#
loop_
_entity.id
_entity.type
_entity.pdbx_description
1 polymer ?
#
loop_
_entity_poly.entity_id
_entity_poly.type
_entity_poly.pdbx_seq_one_letter_code
_entity_poly.pdbx_strand_id
1 'polypeptide(L)'
;MKNGDNRPQGPVPALRFPEFRDAPPWQVKRLGEVVQWVRTNNFPRARLTDSGGEVQNIHYGDIHTKFPTRFRQPKEQIPFIKGANVSDFQESDFCRPGDIVIADASEDYSGIGKAIEIVETSHIPLVAGL
;
A
#
# COMPACT_ATOMS: atom_id res chain seq x y z
N MET A 1 1.75 -37.02 37.25
CA MET A 1 2.39 -36.19 36.22
C MET A 1 1.49 -36.16 34.99
N LYS A 2 0.77 -35.05 34.76
CA LYS A 2 0.09 -34.76 33.50
C LYS A 2 0.54 -33.37 33.09
N ASN A 3 1.60 -33.28 32.29
CA ASN A 3 1.94 -32.02 31.64
C ASN A 3 0.90 -31.83 30.54
N GLY A 4 -0.20 -31.15 30.89
CA GLY A 4 -1.16 -30.66 29.92
C GLY A 4 -0.46 -29.59 29.09
N ASP A 5 -0.12 -29.94 27.86
CA ASP A 5 0.46 -29.07 26.86
C ASP A 5 -0.54 -27.94 26.54
N ASN A 6 -0.49 -26.87 27.33
CA ASN A 6 -1.39 -25.72 27.22
C ASN A 6 -0.86 -24.74 26.17
N ARG A 7 -0.62 -25.24 24.95
CA ARG A 7 -0.30 -24.40 23.81
C ARG A 7 -1.60 -23.70 23.36
N PRO A 8 -1.63 -22.36 23.25
CA PRO A 8 -2.80 -21.67 22.73
C PRO A 8 -3.12 -22.19 21.33
N GLN A 9 -4.32 -22.75 21.15
CA GLN A 9 -4.81 -23.18 19.83
C GLN A 9 -5.18 -21.93 19.02
N GLY A 10 -4.25 -21.45 18.19
CA GLY A 10 -4.50 -20.35 17.26
C GLY A 10 -5.36 -20.79 16.07
N PRO A 11 -5.85 -19.84 15.24
CA PRO A 11 -6.59 -20.17 14.04
C PRO A 11 -5.74 -20.98 13.05
N VAL A 12 -6.33 -22.03 12.47
CA VAL A 12 -5.74 -22.86 11.42
C VAL A 12 -6.62 -22.75 10.19
N PRO A 13 -6.14 -22.15 9.08
CA PRO A 13 -6.92 -22.11 7.84
C PRO A 13 -7.29 -23.51 7.36
N ALA A 14 -8.54 -23.69 6.89
CA ALA A 14 -9.00 -24.96 6.32
C ALA A 14 -8.23 -25.36 5.05
N LEU A 15 -7.73 -24.36 4.31
CA LEU A 15 -6.83 -24.53 3.18
C LEU A 15 -5.47 -23.92 3.52
N ARG A 16 -4.41 -24.73 3.40
CA ARG A 16 -3.03 -24.31 3.57
C ARG A 16 -2.20 -24.74 2.36
N PHE A 17 -1.21 -23.94 1.99
CA PHE A 17 -0.18 -24.41 1.07
C PHE A 17 0.53 -25.64 1.66
N PRO A 18 0.93 -26.62 0.82
CA PRO A 18 1.51 -27.88 1.29
C PRO A 18 2.65 -27.71 2.30
N GLU A 19 3.52 -26.72 2.10
CA GLU A 19 4.66 -26.38 2.94
C GLU A 19 4.29 -25.89 4.35
N PHE A 20 3.02 -25.52 4.60
CA PHE A 20 2.54 -25.05 5.91
C PHE A 20 1.59 -26.02 6.61
N ARG A 21 1.42 -27.25 6.10
CA ARG A 21 0.50 -28.25 6.69
C ARG A 21 0.89 -28.63 8.12
N ASP A 22 2.18 -28.77 8.39
CA ASP A 22 2.72 -29.11 9.71
C ASP A 22 3.20 -27.88 10.51
N ALA A 23 3.02 -26.67 9.95
CA ALA A 23 3.42 -25.43 10.60
C ALA A 23 2.47 -25.08 11.77
N PRO A 24 2.95 -24.34 12.79
CA PRO A 24 2.11 -23.91 13.91
C PRO A 24 0.81 -23.19 13.49
N PRO A 25 -0.18 -23.09 14.39
CA PRO A 25 -1.33 -22.23 14.18
C PRO A 25 -0.93 -20.77 13.92
N TRP A 26 -1.79 -20.03 13.22
CA TRP A 26 -1.54 -18.61 12.98
C TRP A 26 -1.52 -17.84 14.30
N GLN A 27 -0.68 -16.81 14.35
CA GLN A 27 -0.63 -15.87 15.47
C GLN A 27 -1.43 -14.63 15.09
N VAL A 28 -2.28 -14.17 16.01
CA VAL A 28 -2.96 -12.88 15.86
C VAL A 28 -1.98 -11.79 16.23
N LYS A 29 -1.70 -10.89 15.28
CA LYS A 29 -0.83 -9.72 15.48
C LYS A 29 -1.58 -8.44 15.17
N ARG A 30 -1.19 -7.34 15.81
CA ARG A 30 -1.68 -6.02 15.42
C ARG A 30 -1.03 -5.62 14.10
N LEU A 31 -1.75 -4.89 13.25
CA LEU A 31 -1.21 -4.47 11.95
C LEU A 31 0.09 -3.68 12.12
N GLY A 32 0.15 -2.74 13.08
CA GLY A 32 1.37 -1.97 13.38
C GLY A 32 2.56 -2.78 13.95
N GLU A 33 2.38 -4.08 14.25
CA GLU A 33 3.50 -4.98 14.61
C GLU A 33 4.12 -5.65 13.39
N VAL A 34 3.43 -5.62 12.24
CA VAL A 34 3.83 -6.30 11.00
C VAL A 34 4.01 -5.37 9.81
N VAL A 35 3.54 -4.11 9.91
CA VAL A 35 3.78 -3.06 8.91
C VAL A 35 4.30 -1.80 9.56
N GLN A 36 5.00 -0.99 8.76
CA GLN A 36 5.33 0.39 9.07
C GLN A 36 4.35 1.31 8.34
N TRP A 37 3.77 2.27 9.05
CA TRP A 37 2.92 3.28 8.45
C TRP A 37 3.76 4.36 7.76
N VAL A 38 3.41 4.65 6.51
CA VAL A 38 3.99 5.73 5.72
C VAL A 38 3.03 6.92 5.73
N ARG A 39 3.56 8.13 5.82
CA ARG A 39 2.75 9.35 5.81
C ARG A 39 2.11 9.55 4.44
N THR A 40 0.82 9.88 4.41
CA THR A 40 0.09 10.23 3.19
C THR A 40 -0.10 11.74 3.06
N ASN A 41 -0.48 12.20 1.87
CA ASN A 41 -0.80 13.61 1.58
C ASN A 41 -2.30 13.84 1.33
N ASN A 42 -2.71 15.11 1.28
CA ASN A 42 -4.06 15.59 0.97
C ASN A 42 -4.07 16.53 -0.25
N PHE A 43 -3.54 16.07 -1.38
CA PHE A 43 -3.56 16.86 -2.61
C PHE A 43 -4.80 16.50 -3.45
N PRO A 44 -5.80 17.41 -3.53
CA PRO A 44 -6.98 17.14 -4.34
C PRO A 44 -6.61 17.04 -5.82
N ARG A 45 -7.43 16.33 -6.61
CA ARG A 45 -7.22 16.15 -8.06
C ARG A 45 -6.90 17.45 -8.81
N ALA A 46 -7.49 18.58 -8.41
CA ALA A 46 -7.24 19.90 -9.00
C ALA A 46 -5.78 20.39 -8.85
N ARG A 47 -5.04 19.89 -7.85
CA ARG A 47 -3.61 20.15 -7.62
C ARG A 47 -2.71 19.23 -8.45
N LEU A 48 -3.26 18.33 -9.25
CA LEU A 48 -2.50 17.40 -10.09
C LEU A 48 -2.45 17.85 -11.56
N THR A 49 -1.37 17.50 -12.26
CA THR A 49 -1.14 17.82 -13.68
C THR A 49 -0.39 16.68 -14.38
N ASP A 50 -0.60 16.50 -15.68
CA ASP A 50 0.00 15.39 -16.43
C ASP A 50 1.46 15.64 -16.85
N SER A 51 2.00 16.86 -16.65
CA SER A 51 3.37 17.19 -17.05
C SER A 51 3.95 18.35 -16.24
N GLY A 52 5.28 18.53 -16.33
CA GLY A 52 5.97 19.72 -15.83
C GLY A 52 6.09 19.80 -14.30
N GLY A 53 6.01 18.67 -13.58
CA GLY A 53 6.27 18.62 -12.14
C GLY A 53 7.45 17.71 -11.79
N GLU A 54 7.91 17.80 -10.55
CA GLU A 54 9.07 17.04 -10.05
C GLU A 54 8.66 15.77 -9.29
N VAL A 55 7.47 15.77 -8.68
CA VAL A 55 6.99 14.68 -7.82
C VAL A 55 5.65 14.15 -8.35
N GLN A 56 5.57 12.84 -8.52
CA GLN A 56 4.36 12.12 -8.92
C GLN A 56 3.52 11.75 -7.70
N ASN A 57 2.20 11.69 -7.88
CA ASN A 57 1.26 11.31 -6.83
C ASN A 57 0.30 10.21 -7.28
N ILE A 58 0.29 9.09 -6.55
CA ILE A 58 -0.80 8.11 -6.61
C ILE A 58 -2.00 8.72 -5.87
N HIS A 59 -3.01 9.14 -6.62
CA HIS A 59 -4.27 9.63 -6.07
C HIS A 59 -5.24 8.45 -5.88
N TYR A 60 -5.99 8.41 -4.77
CA TYR A 60 -6.90 7.29 -4.48
C TYR A 60 -7.86 6.95 -5.65
N GLY A 61 -8.38 7.97 -6.33
CA GLY A 61 -9.26 7.80 -7.50
C GLY A 61 -8.64 6.97 -8.63
N ASP A 62 -7.31 7.02 -8.79
CA ASP A 62 -6.59 6.25 -9.81
C ASP A 62 -6.41 4.77 -9.38
N ILE A 63 -6.36 4.48 -8.07
CA ILE A 63 -6.37 3.10 -7.54
C ILE A 63 -7.70 2.40 -7.89
N HIS A 64 -8.81 3.13 -7.83
CA HIS A 64 -10.12 2.54 -8.15
C HIS A 64 -10.31 2.24 -9.64
N THR A 65 -9.72 3.05 -10.51
CA THR A 65 -10.14 3.15 -11.92
C THR A 65 -9.06 2.76 -12.94
N LYS A 66 -7.77 2.85 -12.59
CA LYS A 66 -6.68 2.78 -13.57
C LYS A 66 -5.59 1.79 -13.19
N PHE A 67 -5.09 1.86 -11.97
CA PHE A 67 -3.85 1.18 -11.61
C PHE A 67 -4.07 -0.31 -11.36
N PRO A 68 -3.21 -1.18 -11.92
CA PRO A 68 -3.26 -2.61 -11.63
C PRO A 68 -2.81 -2.88 -10.19
N THR A 69 -3.28 -3.99 -9.60
CA THR A 69 -2.87 -4.44 -8.26
C THR A 69 -1.34 -4.53 -8.10
N ARG A 70 -0.63 -4.87 -9.18
CA ARG A 70 0.84 -4.85 -9.24
C ARG A 70 1.29 -3.59 -9.96
N PHE A 71 1.45 -2.51 -9.20
CA PHE A 71 1.79 -1.20 -9.73
C PHE A 71 3.27 -1.10 -10.08
N ARG A 72 3.58 -0.62 -11.28
CA ARG A 72 4.96 -0.39 -11.74
C ARG A 72 5.05 1.02 -12.31
N GLN A 73 5.70 1.92 -11.58
CA GLN A 73 5.74 3.34 -11.93
C GLN A 73 6.10 3.62 -13.40
N PRO A 74 7.09 2.96 -14.03
CA PRO A 74 7.45 3.25 -15.43
C PRO A 74 6.39 2.85 -16.46
N LYS A 75 5.38 2.06 -16.07
CA LYS A 75 4.32 1.55 -16.97
C LYS A 75 3.02 2.33 -16.87
N GLU A 76 2.91 3.21 -15.87
CA GLU A 76 1.67 3.90 -15.55
C GLU A 76 1.76 5.40 -15.91
N GLN A 77 0.63 5.97 -16.31
CA GLN A 77 0.49 7.41 -16.45
C GLN A 77 0.09 8.00 -15.10
N ILE A 78 1.07 8.54 -14.38
CA ILE A 78 0.89 9.06 -13.03
C ILE A 78 1.02 10.59 -13.08
N PRO A 79 0.05 11.34 -12.54
CA PRO A 79 0.13 12.78 -12.56
C PRO A 79 1.16 13.31 -11.55
N PHE A 80 1.66 14.49 -11.83
CA PHE A 80 2.54 15.27 -10.97
C PHE A 80 1.74 16.22 -10.07
N ILE A 81 2.35 16.63 -8.96
CA ILE A 81 1.80 17.64 -8.06
C ILE A 81 2.22 19.04 -8.55
N LYS A 82 1.25 19.93 -8.80
CA LYS A 82 1.50 21.29 -9.30
C LYS A 82 2.33 22.10 -8.31
N GLY A 83 3.52 22.52 -8.75
CA GLY A 83 4.40 23.42 -8.00
C GLY A 83 5.01 22.82 -6.74
N ALA A 84 4.96 21.49 -6.58
CA ALA A 84 5.67 20.80 -5.52
C ALA A 84 7.11 20.52 -5.95
N ASN A 85 8.03 20.66 -5.00
CA ASN A 85 9.44 20.31 -5.15
C ASN A 85 9.75 19.09 -4.30
N VAL A 86 10.82 18.37 -4.63
CA VAL A 86 11.27 17.21 -3.85
C VAL A 86 11.52 17.59 -2.37
N SER A 87 12.01 18.80 -2.10
CA SER A 87 12.28 19.32 -0.76
C SER A 87 11.05 19.51 0.12
N ASP A 88 9.85 19.49 -0.44
CA ASP A 88 8.59 19.62 0.31
C ASP A 88 8.23 18.31 1.07
N PHE A 89 8.98 17.23 0.81
CA PHE A 89 8.76 15.90 1.35
C PHE A 89 9.98 15.40 2.13
N GLN A 90 9.74 14.52 3.09
CA GLN A 90 10.77 13.75 3.75
C GLN A 90 11.07 12.50 2.93
N GLU A 91 12.30 11.99 3.04
CA GLU A 91 12.70 10.74 2.37
C GLU A 91 11.81 9.54 2.77
N SER A 92 11.20 9.57 3.95
CA SER A 92 10.25 8.55 4.40
C SER A 92 8.88 8.63 3.74
N ASP A 93 8.55 9.72 3.05
CA ASP A 93 7.26 9.90 2.38
C ASP A 93 7.24 9.27 0.99
N PHE A 94 8.41 9.04 0.39
CA PHE A 94 8.52 8.48 -0.95
C PHE A 94 8.26 6.98 -0.94
N CYS A 95 7.36 6.59 -1.84
CA CYS A 95 7.01 5.23 -2.14
C CYS A 95 8.23 4.41 -2.58
N ARG A 96 8.32 3.16 -2.11
CA ARG A 96 9.36 2.20 -2.46
C ARG A 96 8.75 0.86 -2.88
N PRO A 97 9.49 0.03 -3.63
CA PRO A 97 9.05 -1.33 -3.90
C PRO A 97 8.76 -2.10 -2.60
N GLY A 98 7.59 -2.75 -2.52
CA GLY A 98 7.07 -3.43 -1.34
C GLY A 98 6.02 -2.64 -0.55
N ASP A 99 5.90 -1.33 -0.79
CA ASP A 99 4.85 -0.53 -0.17
C ASP A 99 3.47 -0.92 -0.71
N ILE A 100 2.46 -0.88 0.17
CA ILE A 100 1.06 -1.14 -0.18
C ILE A 100 0.28 0.15 0.02
N VAL A 101 -0.37 0.62 -1.05
CA VAL A 101 -1.27 1.78 -1.01
C VAL A 101 -2.70 1.29 -1.02
N ILE A 102 -3.48 1.70 -0.02
CA ILE A 102 -4.86 1.24 0.19
C ILE A 102 -5.78 2.46 0.15
N ALA A 103 -6.83 2.40 -0.67
CA ALA A 103 -7.94 3.34 -0.60
C ALA A 103 -8.85 2.96 0.59
N ASP A 104 -8.70 3.67 1.70
CA ASP A 104 -9.42 3.43 2.96
C ASP A 104 -10.86 3.96 2.95
N ALA A 105 -11.14 4.96 2.13
CA ALA A 105 -12.47 5.50 1.88
C ALA A 105 -12.83 5.43 0.38
N SER A 106 -14.12 5.25 0.10
CA SER A 106 -14.67 5.29 -1.25
C SER A 106 -16.12 5.80 -1.21
N GLU A 107 -16.58 6.38 -2.31
CA GLU A 107 -17.98 6.79 -2.48
C GLU A 107 -18.92 5.60 -2.70
N ASP A 108 -18.37 4.43 -3.05
CA ASP A 108 -19.11 3.19 -3.27
C ASP A 108 -18.50 1.99 -2.52
N TYR A 109 -19.34 1.02 -2.17
CA TYR A 109 -18.92 -0.18 -1.44
C TYR A 109 -17.99 -1.11 -2.24
N SER A 110 -17.96 -0.99 -3.57
CA SER A 110 -17.10 -1.82 -4.43
C SER A 110 -15.67 -1.29 -4.55
N GLY A 111 -15.47 -0.01 -4.22
CA GLY A 111 -14.19 0.66 -4.25
C GLY A 111 -13.42 0.57 -2.94
N ILE A 112 -14.12 0.52 -1.79
CA ILE A 112 -13.47 0.54 -0.48
C ILE A 112 -12.48 -0.62 -0.29
N GLY A 113 -11.29 -0.32 0.22
CA GLY A 113 -10.26 -1.32 0.47
C GLY A 113 -9.51 -1.81 -0.78
N LYS A 114 -9.73 -1.21 -1.96
CA LYS A 114 -8.87 -1.47 -3.12
C LYS A 114 -7.44 -1.07 -2.78
N ALA A 115 -6.51 -1.95 -3.14
CA ALA A 115 -5.10 -1.80 -2.83
C ALA A 115 -4.22 -2.12 -4.03
N ILE A 116 -3.07 -1.45 -4.08
CA ILE A 116 -1.98 -1.75 -4.99
C ILE A 116 -0.70 -2.02 -4.20
N GLU A 117 0.11 -2.93 -4.70
CA GLU A 117 1.48 -3.16 -4.28
C GLU A 117 2.40 -2.41 -5.26
N ILE A 118 3.34 -1.63 -4.73
CA ILE A 118 4.38 -0.99 -5.53
C ILE A 118 5.45 -2.04 -5.80
N VAL A 119 5.54 -2.48 -7.05
CA VAL A 119 6.50 -3.52 -7.46
C VAL A 119 7.78 -2.90 -8.02
N GLU A 120 7.69 -1.68 -8.54
CA GLU A 120 8.78 -1.01 -9.23
C GLU A 120 8.57 0.50 -9.21
N THR A 121 9.63 1.23 -8.85
CA THR A 121 9.68 2.70 -8.91
C THR A 121 10.64 3.15 -10.01
N SER A 122 10.48 4.39 -10.46
CA SER A 122 11.36 5.07 -11.39
C SER A 122 12.30 6.04 -10.63
N HIS A 123 13.10 6.82 -11.37
CA HIS A 123 13.92 7.88 -10.78
C HIS A 123 13.10 9.11 -10.37
N ILE A 124 11.84 9.21 -10.81
CA ILE A 124 10.94 10.31 -10.44
C ILE A 124 10.37 10.01 -9.05
N PRO A 125 10.52 10.91 -8.06
CA PRO A 125 9.94 10.72 -6.74
C PRO A 125 8.43 10.53 -6.79
N LEU A 126 7.94 9.59 -5.98
CA LEU A 126 6.55 9.15 -5.98
C LEU A 126 6.02 9.17 -4.55
N VAL A 127 4.86 9.79 -4.34
CA VAL A 127 4.12 9.78 -3.07
C VAL A 127 2.69 9.28 -3.30
N ALA A 128 1.96 9.00 -2.23
CA ALA A 128 0.57 8.54 -2.31
C ALA A 128 -0.34 9.29 -1.32
N GLY A 129 -1.58 9.54 -1.74
CA GLY A 129 -2.57 10.24 -0.91
C GLY A 129 -3.84 10.63 -1.65
N LEU A 130 -4.73 11.28 -0.93
CA LEU A 130 -5.97 11.88 -1.42
C LEU A 130 -6.09 13.28 -0.81
#